data_AF-A0A2M6XDW5-F1
#
_entry.id   AF-A0A2M6XDW5-F1
#
_cell.length_a   1.000
_cell.length_b   1.000
_cell.length_c   1.000
_cell.angle_alpha   90.00
_cell.angle_beta   90.00
_cell.angle_gamma   90.00
#
_symmetry.space_group_name_H-M   'P 1'
#
loop_
_entity.id
_entity.type
_entity.pdbx_description
1 polymer ?
#
loop_
_entity_poly.entity_id
_entity_poly.type
_entity_poly.pdbx_seq_one_letter_code
_entity_poly.pdbx_strand_id
1 'polypeptide(L)' 'MEKIQTVKINSQLIDELRQALQELNGWGSLEIYVQDSKVTQITKRVIKKTDHQL' A
#
# COMPACT_ATOMS: atom_id res chain seq x y z
N MET A 1 -6.50 14.33 25.35
CA MET A 1 -7.07 13.45 24.32
C MET A 1 -6.64 13.99 22.97
N GLU A 2 -5.81 13.26 22.23
CA GLU A 2 -5.43 13.68 20.87
C GLU A 2 -6.66 13.71 19.99
N LYS A 3 -6.94 14.88 19.39
CA LYS A 3 -7.96 15.01 18.36
C LYS A 3 -7.48 14.24 17.14
N ILE A 4 -8.12 13.10 16.86
CA ILE A 4 -8.00 12.43 15.57
C ILE A 4 -8.60 13.41 14.55
N GLN A 5 -7.74 14.12 13.82
CA GLN A 5 -8.20 14.95 12.71
C GLN A 5 -8.69 14.00 11.63
N THR A 6 -9.96 14.10 11.26
CA THR A 6 -10.50 13.43 10.08
C THR A 6 -9.88 14.08 8.85
N VAL A 7 -8.70 13.62 8.45
CA VAL A 7 -8.05 14.06 7.23
C VAL A 7 -8.93 13.57 6.08
N LYS A 8 -9.38 14.49 5.21
CA LYS A 8 -10.00 14.09 3.94
C LYS A 8 -8.97 13.27 3.18
N ILE A 9 -9.15 11.95 3.17
CA ILE A 9 -8.30 11.07 2.39
C ILE A 9 -8.56 11.40 0.93
N ASN A 10 -7.49 11.76 0.21
CA ASN A 10 -7.55 12.02 -1.22
C ASN A 10 -8.01 10.73 -1.93
N SER A 11 -9.03 10.82 -2.78
CA SER A 11 -9.50 9.69 -3.59
C SER A 11 -8.40 9.09 -4.46
N GLN A 12 -7.48 9.93 -4.95
CA GLN A 12 -6.33 9.47 -5.73
C GLN A 12 -5.44 8.51 -4.93
N LEU A 13 -5.18 8.80 -3.64
CA LEU A 13 -4.36 7.93 -2.80
C LEU A 13 -5.03 6.57 -2.58
N ILE A 14 -6.36 6.55 -2.44
CA ILE A 14 -7.12 5.31 -2.33
C ILE A 14 -7.02 4.49 -3.61
N ASP A 15 -7.09 5.12 -4.78
CA ASP A 15 -6.98 4.44 -6.05
C ASP A 15 -5.57 3.90 -6.29
N GLU A 16 -4.52 4.65 -5.92
CA GLU A 16 -3.12 4.20 -5.96
C GLU A 16 -2.90 2.97 -5.07
N LEU A 17 -3.43 2.98 -3.83
CA LEU A 17 -3.36 1.84 -2.93
C LEU A 17 -4.13 0.63 -3.47
N ARG A 18 -5.32 0.85 -4.04
CA ARG A 18 -6.12 -0.22 -4.65
C ARG A 18 -5.38 -0.87 -5.81
N GLN A 19 -4.81 -0.05 -6.70
CA GLN A 19 -4.04 -0.55 -7.84
C GLN A 19 -2.81 -1.33 -7.38
N ALA A 20 -2.06 -0.80 -6.41
CA ALA A 20 -0.86 -1.47 -5.92
C ALA A 20 -1.18 -2.82 -5.23
N LEU A 21 -2.33 -2.93 -4.56
CA LEU A 21 -2.84 -4.20 -4.01
C LEU A 21 -3.21 -5.20 -5.11
N GLN A 22 -3.89 -4.76 -6.18
CA GLN A 22 -4.24 -5.62 -7.31
C GLN A 22 -2.99 -6.16 -8.01
N GLU A 23 -1.96 -5.34 -8.13
CA GLU A 23 -0.70 -5.70 -8.78
C GLU A 23 0.14 -6.72 -7.99
N LEU A 24 -0.16 -6.95 -6.69
CA LEU A 24 0.48 -8.02 -5.92
C LEU A 24 0.14 -9.42 -6.44
N ASN A 25 -0.97 -9.58 -7.20
CA ASN A 25 -1.34 -10.83 -7.87
C ASN A 25 -1.25 -12.07 -6.98
N GLY A 26 -1.68 -11.94 -5.72
CA GLY A 26 -1.66 -13.01 -4.72
C GLY A 26 -0.89 -12.62 -3.45
N TRP A 27 0.40 -12.93 -3.41
CA TRP A 27 1.21 -12.85 -2.18
C TRP A 27 2.21 -11.70 -2.27
N GLY A 28 2.31 -10.93 -1.20
CA GLY A 28 3.25 -9.82 -1.15
C GLY A 28 3.04 -8.91 0.04
N SER A 29 3.74 -7.78 0.02
CA SER A 29 3.58 -6.71 0.99
C SER A 29 3.53 -5.35 0.29
N LEU A 30 2.90 -4.40 0.96
CA LEU A 30 2.89 -2.98 0.62
C LEU A 30 3.48 -2.20 1.78
N GLU A 31 4.38 -1.28 1.46
CA GLU A 31 4.98 -0.35 2.40
C GLU A 31 4.62 1.07 1.99
N ILE A 32 4.10 1.86 2.94
CA ILE A 32 3.67 3.23 2.73
C ILE A 32 4.59 4.14 3.54
N TYR A 33 5.25 5.07 2.86
CA TYR A 33 6.12 6.05 3.46
C TYR A 33 5.37 7.38 3.56
N VAL A 34 5.32 7.93 4.78
CA VAL A 34 4.64 9.19 5.09
C VAL A 34 5.66 10.17 5.64
N GLN A 35 5.72 11.36 5.04
CA GLN A 35 6.54 12.48 5.51
C GLN A 35 5.69 13.75 5.49
N ASP A 36 5.83 14.61 6.50
CA ASP A 36 5.09 15.89 6.58
C ASP A 36 3.57 15.72 6.42
N SER A 37 3.02 14.65 7.01
CA SER A 37 1.61 14.25 6.91
C SER A 37 1.11 13.95 5.50
N LYS A 38 2.03 13.65 4.56
CA LYS A 38 1.74 13.29 3.17
C LYS A 38 2.40 11.95 2.82
N VAL A 39 1.68 11.13 2.06
CA VAL A 39 2.28 9.93 1.46
C VAL A 39 3.27 10.39 0.38
N THR A 40 4.51 9.95 0.50
CA THR A 40 5.59 10.29 -0.44
C THR A 40 5.98 9.12 -1.32
N GLN A 41 5.77 7.89 -0.85
CA GLN A 41 6.10 6.69 -1.60
C GLN A 41 5.23 5.51 -1.18
N ILE A 42 4.84 4.70 -2.16
CA ILE A 42 4.22 3.39 -1.97
C ILE A 42 5.14 2.38 -2.64
N THR A 43 5.65 1.43 -1.87
CA THR A 43 6.49 0.34 -2.38
C THR A 43 5.72 -0.96 -2.29
N LYS A 44 5.77 -1.77 -3.34
CA LYS A 44 5.17 -3.11 -3.38
C LYS A 44 6.25 -4.16 -3.51
N ARG A 45 6.10 -5.26 -2.78
CA ARG A 45 6.95 -6.44 -2.88
C ARG A 45 6.09 -7.65 -3.21
N VAL A 46 6.17 -8.11 -4.45
CA VAL A 46 5.50 -9.34 -4.88
C VAL A 46 6.31 -10.54 -4.40
N ILE A 47 5.68 -11.45 -3.67
CA ILE A 47 6.26 -12.71 -3.24
C ILE A 47 5.74 -13.79 -4.20
N LYS A 48 6.56 -14.15 -5.19
CA LYS A 48 6.26 -15.30 -6.05
C LYS A 48 6.47 -16.57 -5.24
N LYS A 49 5.39 -17.31 -4.97
CA LYS A 49 5.52 -18.70 -4.51
C LYS A 49 6.14 -19.50 -5.65
N THR A 50 7.33 -20.05 -5.42
CA THR A 50 7.87 -21.09 -6.27
C THR A 50 7.11 -22.37 -5.95
N ASP A 51 6.40 -22.91 -6.94
CA ASP A 51 5.79 -24.22 -6.84
C ASP A 51 6.92 -25.24 -6.70
N HIS A 52 7.13 -25.76 -5.49
CA HIS A 52 7.99 -26.91 -5.27
C HIS A 52 7.21 -28.16 -5.69
N GLN A 53 7.05 -28.35 -7.00
CA GLN A 53 6.72 -29.67 -7.54
C GLN A 53 8.00 -30.49 -7.48
N LEU A 54 8.18 -31.20 -6.37
CA LEU A 54 9.15 -32.28 -6.20
C LEU A 54 8.65 -33.54 -6.94
#